data_AF-A0A385FYC9-F1
#
_entry.id   AF-A0A385FYC9-F1
#
_cell.length_a   1.000
_cell.length_b   1.000
_cell.length_c   1.000
_cell.angle_alpha   90.00
_cell.angle_beta   90.00
_cell.angle_gamma   90.00
#
_symmetry.space_group_name_H-M   'P 1'
#
loop_
_entity.id
_entity.type
_entity.pdbx_description
1 polymer ?
#
loop_
_entity_poly.entity_id
_entity_poly.type
_entity_poly.pdbx_seq_one_letter_code
_entity_poly.pdbx_strand_id
1 'polypeptide(L)'
;MRENHLEAIATILHTMEPGMAFAEILSTVSAAIRTQPPALRIRTLLENEPAVLASGTPRMPRALERIITSLTQQGATTLQRPRCNRCHRVRTLANCIGGALVCGSCHQGSQRTTIDCFGCSEPKRRHVDIGNRSYCRRCWIDKQAGAQTSLINILVTRFPTVPEQDIEAAVEKSRALSANRDRTARLLMECEAFGDTWFVDPAPASALFSRLYDGLREAGAALDEPLCGHCKQPGPLGSRREGLICCRKCYRAGHLSPCDGCGEEAGIERRQPDGTGLCQHCTNHLADESAACSVCGHHRLIAARTPEGPVCSTCRTNLRTDLCTICAKEAPCRFAGSEAAICLTCRSTQRYDHCRVCGNDRKCRFAGTPQAICEQCANRREPCLVCGQTRLIRRR
;
A
#
# COMPACT_ATOMS: atom_id res chain seq x y z
N MET A 1 -19.80 -19.61 -1.09
CA MET A 1 -19.82 -18.77 0.15
C MET A 1 -19.96 -17.29 -0.20
N ARG A 2 -19.05 -16.70 -1.00
CA ARG A 2 -19.27 -15.36 -1.58
C ARG A 2 -20.56 -15.34 -2.41
N GLU A 3 -20.76 -16.35 -3.22
CA GLU A 3 -21.88 -16.53 -4.14
C GLU A 3 -23.21 -16.46 -3.37
N ASN A 4 -23.33 -17.16 -2.25
CA ASN A 4 -24.50 -17.08 -1.36
C ASN A 4 -24.76 -15.66 -0.84
N HIS A 5 -23.72 -14.88 -0.55
CA HIS A 5 -23.89 -13.46 -0.17
C HIS A 5 -24.33 -12.61 -1.36
N LEU A 6 -23.81 -12.86 -2.56
CA LEU A 6 -24.22 -12.14 -3.76
C LEU A 6 -25.68 -12.45 -4.13
N GLU A 7 -26.07 -13.72 -4.03
CA GLU A 7 -27.46 -14.16 -4.22
C GLU A 7 -28.38 -13.51 -3.20
N ALA A 8 -28.04 -13.53 -1.91
CA ALA A 8 -28.84 -12.87 -0.87
C ALA A 8 -29.00 -11.36 -1.12
N ILE A 9 -27.92 -10.67 -1.52
CA ILE A 9 -27.98 -9.25 -1.91
C ILE A 9 -28.91 -9.07 -3.12
N ALA A 10 -28.77 -9.91 -4.15
CA ALA A 10 -29.60 -9.85 -5.35
C ALA A 10 -31.08 -10.12 -5.03
N THR A 11 -31.37 -11.02 -4.09
CA THR A 11 -32.73 -11.30 -3.61
C THR A 11 -33.34 -10.05 -2.99
N ILE A 12 -32.64 -9.39 -2.06
CA ILE A 12 -33.13 -8.16 -1.43
C ILE A 12 -33.38 -7.07 -2.48
N LEU A 13 -32.45 -6.89 -3.43
CA LEU A 13 -32.60 -5.91 -4.52
C LEU A 13 -33.78 -6.26 -5.44
N HIS A 14 -33.99 -7.54 -5.76
CA HIS A 14 -35.09 -7.99 -6.60
C HIS A 14 -36.45 -7.85 -5.90
N THR A 15 -36.52 -8.02 -4.58
CA THR A 15 -37.74 -7.71 -3.82
C THR A 15 -38.11 -6.23 -3.92
N MET A 16 -37.13 -5.32 -3.99
CA MET A 16 -37.37 -3.90 -4.17
C MET A 16 -37.61 -3.49 -5.63
N GLU A 17 -37.08 -4.25 -6.59
CA GLU A 17 -37.22 -4.02 -8.04
C GLU A 17 -37.81 -5.27 -8.71
N PRO A 18 -39.08 -5.62 -8.44
CA PRO A 18 -39.70 -6.83 -8.99
C PRO A 18 -39.84 -6.77 -10.52
N GLY A 19 -39.80 -5.57 -11.11
CA GLY A 19 -39.82 -5.37 -12.56
C GLY A 19 -38.50 -5.67 -13.28
N MET A 20 -37.40 -5.89 -12.55
CA MET A 20 -36.11 -6.26 -13.12
C MET A 20 -35.86 -7.77 -12.99
N ALA A 21 -35.23 -8.37 -14.01
CA ALA A 21 -34.90 -9.78 -13.96
C ALA A 21 -33.82 -10.06 -12.89
N PHE A 22 -34.05 -11.08 -12.06
CA PHE A 22 -33.09 -11.47 -11.01
C PHE A 22 -31.68 -11.73 -11.54
N ALA A 23 -31.56 -12.34 -12.72
CA ALA A 23 -30.28 -12.62 -13.36
C ALA A 23 -29.48 -11.34 -13.70
N GLU A 24 -30.15 -10.26 -14.11
CA GLU A 24 -29.52 -8.96 -14.41
C GLU A 24 -29.00 -8.29 -13.14
N ILE A 25 -29.81 -8.35 -12.07
CA ILE A 25 -29.42 -7.87 -10.74
C ILE A 25 -28.19 -8.63 -10.25
N LEU A 26 -28.24 -9.97 -10.27
CA LEU A 26 -27.15 -10.82 -9.80
C LEU A 26 -25.85 -10.58 -10.57
N SER A 27 -25.94 -10.44 -11.90
CA SER A 27 -24.79 -10.09 -12.76
C SER A 27 -24.14 -8.76 -12.34
N THR A 28 -24.97 -7.74 -12.10
CA THR A 28 -24.51 -6.41 -11.66
C THR A 28 -23.84 -6.46 -10.27
N VAL A 29 -24.44 -7.20 -9.33
CA VAL A 29 -23.88 -7.40 -7.98
C VAL A 29 -22.54 -8.13 -8.04
N SER A 30 -22.43 -9.19 -8.84
CA SER A 30 -21.21 -9.97 -9.02
C SER A 30 -20.07 -9.15 -9.62
N ALA A 31 -20.38 -8.29 -10.59
CA ALA A 31 -19.40 -7.39 -11.22
C ALA A 31 -18.86 -6.33 -10.25
N ALA A 32 -19.70 -5.82 -9.34
CA ALA A 32 -19.33 -4.79 -8.38
C ALA A 32 -18.53 -5.33 -7.18
N ILE A 33 -18.80 -6.57 -6.76
CA ILE A 33 -18.24 -7.15 -5.53
C ILE A 33 -17.36 -8.35 -5.85
N ARG A 34 -16.05 -8.13 -6.00
CA ARG A 34 -15.08 -9.16 -6.41
C ARG A 34 -14.59 -10.10 -5.29
N THR A 35 -14.74 -9.70 -4.04
CA THR A 35 -14.22 -10.45 -2.88
C THR A 35 -15.31 -10.68 -1.84
N GLN A 36 -15.12 -11.70 -1.01
CA GLN A 36 -16.10 -12.08 0.02
C GLN A 36 -16.32 -11.01 1.10
N PRO A 37 -15.28 -10.34 1.65
CA PRO A 37 -15.51 -9.41 2.75
C PRO A 37 -16.48 -8.27 2.40
N PRO A 38 -16.35 -7.55 1.26
CA PRO A 38 -17.34 -6.55 0.88
C PRO A 38 -18.75 -7.12 0.60
N ALA A 39 -18.86 -8.38 0.15
CA ALA A 39 -20.15 -9.05 -0.04
C ALA A 39 -20.87 -9.24 1.30
N LEU A 40 -20.15 -9.76 2.31
CA LEU A 40 -20.70 -9.90 3.66
C LEU A 40 -21.11 -8.54 4.24
N ARG A 41 -20.27 -7.49 4.10
CA ARG A 41 -20.60 -6.14 4.59
C ARG A 41 -21.89 -5.59 4.00
N ILE A 42 -22.05 -5.72 2.68
CA ILE A 42 -23.24 -5.21 2.00
C ILE A 42 -24.46 -6.05 2.36
N ARG A 43 -24.34 -7.38 2.39
CA ARG A 43 -25.45 -8.24 2.79
C ARG A 43 -25.94 -7.88 4.20
N THR A 44 -25.05 -7.83 5.18
CA THR A 44 -25.40 -7.48 6.57
C THR A 44 -26.02 -6.09 6.68
N LEU A 45 -25.51 -5.10 5.94
CA LEU A 45 -26.13 -3.78 5.89
C LEU A 45 -27.56 -3.85 5.36
N LEU A 46 -27.79 -4.57 4.27
CA LEU A 46 -29.12 -4.66 3.64
C LEU A 46 -30.10 -5.52 4.45
N GLU A 47 -29.61 -6.54 5.16
CA GLU A 47 -30.40 -7.34 6.10
C GLU A 47 -30.90 -6.50 7.28
N ASN A 48 -30.07 -5.58 7.79
CA ASN A 48 -30.40 -4.75 8.95
C ASN A 48 -31.12 -3.43 8.57
N GLU A 49 -30.77 -2.84 7.43
CA GLU A 49 -31.24 -1.50 7.02
C GLU A 49 -31.61 -1.44 5.51
N PRO A 50 -32.62 -2.19 5.04
CA PRO A 50 -32.97 -2.23 3.62
C PRO A 50 -33.42 -0.86 3.07
N ALA A 51 -33.99 -0.01 3.92
CA ALA A 51 -34.40 1.35 3.56
C ALA A 51 -33.26 2.23 3.01
N VAL A 52 -31.99 1.86 3.27
CA VAL A 52 -30.81 2.53 2.70
C VAL A 52 -30.87 2.61 1.17
N LEU A 53 -31.46 1.60 0.52
CA LEU A 53 -31.59 1.46 -0.94
C LEU A 53 -32.49 2.54 -1.58
N ALA A 54 -33.50 3.02 -0.83
CA ALA A 54 -34.45 4.04 -1.29
C ALA A 54 -34.18 5.43 -0.68
N SER A 55 -33.28 5.54 0.30
CA SER A 55 -33.05 6.79 1.05
C SER A 55 -32.25 7.87 0.30
N GLY A 56 -31.48 7.48 -0.72
CA GLY A 56 -30.51 8.37 -1.36
C GLY A 56 -29.38 8.86 -0.42
N THR A 57 -29.15 8.15 0.69
CA THR A 57 -28.17 8.56 1.71
C THR A 57 -26.73 8.58 1.17
N PRO A 58 -25.93 9.60 1.52
CA PRO A 58 -24.50 9.59 1.18
C PRO A 58 -23.69 8.61 2.03
N ARG A 59 -24.25 7.98 3.07
CA ARG A 59 -23.52 7.13 4.03
C ARG A 59 -23.50 5.64 3.67
N MET A 60 -23.72 5.30 2.40
CA MET A 60 -23.67 3.91 1.93
C MET A 60 -22.27 3.47 1.46
N PRO A 61 -21.94 2.17 1.50
CA PRO A 61 -20.71 1.63 0.93
C PRO A 61 -20.58 1.93 -0.57
N ARG A 62 -19.36 2.21 -1.05
CA ARG A 62 -19.11 2.51 -2.48
C ARG A 62 -19.53 1.40 -3.44
N ALA A 63 -19.36 0.14 -3.03
CA ALA A 63 -19.80 -0.97 -3.88
C ALA A 63 -21.33 -0.99 -4.01
N LEU A 64 -22.07 -0.61 -2.96
CA LEU A 64 -23.53 -0.46 -3.02
C LEU A 64 -23.94 0.72 -3.91
N GLU A 65 -23.26 1.87 -3.81
CA GLU A 65 -23.49 3.01 -4.72
C GLU A 65 -23.30 2.61 -6.20
N ARG A 66 -22.25 1.84 -6.51
CA ARG A 66 -21.98 1.37 -7.88
C ARG A 66 -23.07 0.42 -8.38
N ILE A 67 -23.56 -0.48 -7.53
CA ILE A 67 -24.67 -1.38 -7.85
C ILE A 67 -25.92 -0.56 -8.16
N ILE A 68 -26.33 0.32 -7.25
CA ILE A 68 -27.52 1.17 -7.42
C ILE A 68 -27.41 2.01 -8.71
N THR A 69 -26.26 2.68 -8.94
CA THR A 69 -26.06 3.47 -10.16
C THR A 69 -26.19 2.62 -11.42
N SER A 70 -25.66 1.39 -11.44
CA SER A 70 -25.76 0.48 -12.59
C SER A 70 -27.19 -0.01 -12.81
N LEU A 71 -27.90 -0.38 -11.74
CA LEU A 71 -29.28 -0.86 -11.84
C LEU A 71 -30.23 0.27 -12.27
N THR A 72 -30.06 1.50 -11.77
CA THR A 72 -30.83 2.66 -12.23
C THR A 72 -30.60 2.95 -13.72
N GLN A 73 -29.38 2.72 -14.23
CA GLN A 73 -29.10 2.83 -15.68
C GLN A 73 -29.76 1.71 -16.50
N GLN A 74 -30.05 0.57 -15.88
CA GLN A 74 -30.76 -0.56 -16.47
C GLN A 74 -32.29 -0.47 -16.28
N GLY A 75 -32.79 0.61 -15.68
CA GLY A 75 -34.24 0.85 -15.54
C GLY A 75 -34.82 0.60 -14.15
N ALA A 76 -34.01 0.36 -13.11
CA ALA A 76 -34.49 0.33 -11.72
C ALA A 76 -35.17 1.65 -11.36
N THR A 77 -36.37 1.59 -10.76
CA THR A 77 -37.22 2.77 -10.52
C THR A 77 -37.40 3.12 -9.05
N THR A 78 -37.29 2.14 -8.16
CA THR A 78 -37.42 2.25 -6.70
C THR A 78 -36.09 2.61 -6.04
N LEU A 79 -34.96 2.13 -6.58
CA LEU A 79 -33.63 2.39 -6.04
C LEU A 79 -33.22 3.86 -6.21
N GLN A 80 -32.78 4.48 -5.13
CA GLN A 80 -32.33 5.87 -5.16
C GLN A 80 -30.80 5.98 -5.11
N ARG A 81 -30.24 6.58 -6.16
CA ARG A 81 -28.82 6.95 -6.20
C ARG A 81 -28.49 7.92 -5.07
N PRO A 82 -27.33 7.77 -4.40
CA PRO A 82 -26.95 8.64 -3.31
C PRO A 82 -26.76 10.08 -3.80
N ARG A 83 -27.19 11.03 -2.97
CA ARG A 83 -26.97 12.46 -3.18
C ARG A 83 -25.65 12.87 -2.58
N CYS A 84 -24.95 13.83 -3.20
CA CYS A 84 -23.72 14.36 -2.63
C CYS A 84 -23.97 14.93 -1.23
N ASN A 85 -23.18 14.53 -0.21
CA ASN A 85 -23.35 15.01 1.17
C ASN A 85 -23.23 16.54 1.35
N ARG A 86 -22.69 17.25 0.35
CA ARG A 86 -22.50 18.71 0.41
C ARG A 86 -23.46 19.49 -0.47
N CYS A 87 -23.53 19.15 -1.76
CA CYS A 87 -24.37 19.90 -2.71
C CYS A 87 -25.73 19.25 -2.96
N HIS A 88 -26.00 18.08 -2.37
CA HIS A 88 -27.24 17.32 -2.47
C HIS A 88 -27.70 16.93 -3.88
N ARG A 89 -26.86 17.17 -4.90
CA ARG A 89 -27.09 16.76 -6.29
C ARG A 89 -26.74 15.29 -6.46
N VAL A 90 -27.58 14.57 -7.23
CA VAL A 90 -27.28 13.22 -7.72
C VAL A 90 -26.20 13.34 -8.81
N ARG A 91 -25.01 12.81 -8.53
CA ARG A 91 -23.82 12.86 -9.40
C ARG A 91 -22.96 11.63 -9.12
N THR A 92 -21.92 11.43 -9.94
CA THR A 92 -20.85 10.46 -9.60
C THR A 92 -20.15 10.88 -8.30
N LEU A 93 -20.29 10.08 -7.25
CA LEU A 93 -19.73 10.36 -5.92
C LEU A 93 -18.42 9.60 -5.73
N ALA A 94 -17.38 10.08 -6.40
CA ALA A 94 -16.06 9.43 -6.41
C ALA A 94 -15.26 9.64 -5.11
N ASN A 95 -15.72 10.39 -4.13
CA ASN A 95 -14.96 10.76 -2.93
C ASN A 95 -15.77 10.58 -1.64
N CYS A 96 -15.10 10.56 -0.48
CA CYS A 96 -15.74 10.43 0.83
C CYS A 96 -15.11 11.41 1.82
N ILE A 97 -15.93 12.11 2.62
CA ILE A 97 -15.49 13.01 3.69
C ILE A 97 -16.28 12.64 4.95
N GLY A 98 -15.59 12.30 6.04
CA GLY A 98 -16.25 11.95 7.31
C GLY A 98 -17.22 10.77 7.21
N GLY A 99 -16.92 9.80 6.34
CA GLY A 99 -17.77 8.62 6.10
C GLY A 99 -18.96 8.85 5.15
N ALA A 100 -19.12 10.06 4.59
CA ALA A 100 -20.19 10.37 3.65
C ALA A 100 -19.66 10.64 2.23
N LEU A 101 -20.31 10.04 1.23
CA LEU A 101 -20.00 10.18 -0.19
C LEU A 101 -20.22 11.63 -0.67
N VAL A 102 -19.24 12.16 -1.40
CA VAL A 102 -19.25 13.50 -1.99
C VAL A 102 -18.82 13.47 -3.45
N CYS A 103 -19.35 14.41 -4.23
CA CYS A 103 -18.95 14.55 -5.63
C CYS A 103 -17.53 15.14 -5.76
N GLY A 104 -16.90 14.95 -6.91
CA GLY A 104 -15.54 15.45 -7.19
C GLY A 104 -15.36 16.94 -6.93
N SER A 105 -16.33 17.77 -7.35
CA SER A 105 -16.28 19.23 -7.15
C SER A 105 -16.36 19.62 -5.68
N CYS A 106 -17.23 18.98 -4.89
CA CYS A 106 -17.37 19.25 -3.46
C CYS A 106 -16.15 18.75 -2.67
N HIS A 107 -15.57 17.63 -3.07
CA HIS A 107 -14.31 17.14 -2.51
C HIS A 107 -13.16 18.10 -2.80
N GLN A 108 -12.98 18.51 -4.06
CA GLN A 108 -11.99 19.53 -4.42
C GLN A 108 -12.24 20.84 -3.67
N GLY A 109 -13.50 21.29 -3.58
CA GLY A 109 -13.89 22.47 -2.81
C GLY A 109 -13.53 22.38 -1.33
N SER A 110 -13.67 21.20 -0.72
CA SER A 110 -13.26 20.96 0.68
C SER A 110 -11.76 21.05 0.91
N GLN A 111 -10.97 20.79 -0.14
CA GLN A 111 -9.52 20.84 -0.10
C GLN A 111 -8.96 22.21 -0.54
N ARG A 112 -9.83 23.13 -0.98
CA ARG A 112 -9.43 24.50 -1.34
C ARG A 112 -9.12 25.27 -0.08
N THR A 113 -7.83 25.43 0.18
CA THR A 113 -7.32 26.35 1.18
C THR A 113 -6.80 27.58 0.45
N THR A 114 -7.26 28.76 0.86
CA THR A 114 -6.63 30.03 0.46
C THR A 114 -5.37 30.18 1.30
N ILE A 115 -4.27 30.55 0.64
CA ILE A 115 -2.96 30.78 1.22
C ILE A 115 -2.49 32.16 0.81
N ASP A 116 -1.60 32.74 1.59
CA ASP A 116 -0.72 33.80 1.12
C ASP A 116 0.42 33.14 0.36
N CYS A 117 0.44 33.30 -0.96
CA CYS A 117 1.40 32.61 -1.82
C CYS A 117 2.81 33.14 -1.57
N PHE A 118 3.76 32.28 -1.21
CA PHE A 118 5.15 32.70 -0.98
C PHE A 118 5.82 33.29 -2.23
N GLY A 119 5.43 32.86 -3.43
CA GLY A 119 6.04 33.32 -4.67
C GLY A 119 5.56 34.70 -5.15
N CYS A 120 4.26 35.01 -5.01
CA CYS A 120 3.67 36.26 -5.51
C CYS A 120 3.11 37.17 -4.41
N SER A 121 3.15 36.74 -3.15
CA SER A 121 2.63 37.45 -1.97
C SER A 121 1.15 37.84 -2.04
N GLU A 122 0.37 37.18 -2.91
CA GLU A 122 -1.05 37.42 -3.06
C GLU A 122 -1.87 36.26 -2.45
N PRO A 123 -3.09 36.54 -1.95
CA PRO A 123 -4.01 35.50 -1.51
C PRO A 123 -4.45 34.66 -2.72
N LYS A 124 -4.01 33.41 -2.75
CA LYS A 124 -4.26 32.47 -3.86
C LYS A 124 -4.74 31.12 -3.35
N ARG A 125 -5.24 30.30 -4.27
CA ARG A 125 -5.52 28.89 -3.99
C ARG A 125 -4.21 28.12 -3.82
N ARG A 126 -4.11 27.35 -2.73
CA ARG A 126 -2.98 26.46 -2.48
C ARG A 126 -2.84 25.44 -3.60
N HIS A 127 -1.65 25.36 -4.16
CA HIS A 127 -1.27 24.28 -5.06
C HIS A 127 -0.41 23.24 -4.33
N VAL A 128 0.64 23.69 -3.64
CA VAL A 128 1.60 22.82 -2.97
C VAL A 128 2.25 23.51 -1.78
N ASP A 129 2.65 22.72 -0.79
CA ASP A 129 3.48 23.16 0.33
C ASP A 129 4.89 22.59 0.19
N ILE A 130 5.87 23.46 0.42
CA ILE A 130 7.31 23.18 0.47
C ILE A 130 7.80 23.64 1.84
N GLY A 131 7.92 22.70 2.78
CA GLY A 131 8.15 23.03 4.19
C GLY A 131 7.00 23.89 4.74
N ASN A 132 7.32 25.08 5.23
CA ASN A 132 6.36 26.09 5.69
C ASN A 132 5.95 27.09 4.61
N ARG A 133 6.42 26.94 3.36
CA ARG A 133 6.11 27.84 2.25
C ARG A 133 5.03 27.25 1.37
N SER A 134 3.93 27.97 1.19
CA SER A 134 2.82 27.56 0.33
C SER A 134 2.87 28.30 -1.00
N TYR A 135 2.69 27.59 -2.11
CA TYR A 135 2.75 28.16 -3.46
C TYR A 135 1.43 28.00 -4.20
N CYS A 136 1.09 29.01 -5.00
CA CYS A 136 -0.01 28.93 -5.95
C CYS A 136 0.42 28.21 -7.24
N ARG A 137 -0.56 27.78 -8.04
CA ARG A 137 -0.29 27.05 -9.30
C ARG A 137 0.51 27.86 -10.32
N ARG A 138 0.31 29.19 -10.37
CA ARG A 138 1.02 30.06 -11.33
C ARG A 138 2.51 30.13 -11.00
N CYS A 139 2.85 30.54 -9.78
CA CYS A 139 4.24 30.57 -9.30
C CYS A 139 4.92 29.21 -9.39
N TRP A 140 4.18 28.12 -9.18
CA TRP A 140 4.69 26.77 -9.39
C TRP A 140 5.11 26.52 -10.83
N ILE A 141 4.22 26.81 -11.81
CA ILE A 141 4.51 26.65 -13.24
C ILE A 141 5.67 27.55 -13.66
N ASP A 142 5.72 28.79 -13.16
CA ASP A 142 6.81 29.72 -13.49
C ASP A 142 8.17 29.16 -13.01
N LYS A 143 8.20 28.50 -11.84
CA LYS A 143 9.38 27.79 -11.33
C LYS A 143 9.71 26.49 -12.08
N GLN A 144 8.80 25.94 -12.90
CA GLN A 144 9.10 24.77 -13.72
C GLN A 144 10.00 25.10 -14.90
N ALA A 145 9.84 26.29 -15.49
CA ALA A 145 10.68 26.75 -16.57
C ALA A 145 12.13 26.87 -16.10
N GLY A 146 13.05 26.15 -16.76
CA GLY A 146 14.47 26.15 -16.40
C GLY A 146 14.80 25.53 -15.04
N ALA A 147 13.86 24.81 -14.42
CA ALA A 147 14.05 24.25 -13.07
C ALA A 147 15.28 23.33 -12.98
N GLN A 148 15.50 22.55 -14.04
CA GLN A 148 16.61 21.59 -14.11
C GLN A 148 17.95 22.31 -14.14
N THR A 149 18.14 23.24 -15.08
CA THR A 149 19.36 24.04 -15.19
C THR A 149 19.64 24.80 -13.88
N SER A 150 18.62 25.43 -13.29
CA SER A 150 18.77 26.17 -12.03
C SER A 150 19.17 25.26 -10.87
N LEU A 151 18.56 24.06 -10.79
CA LEU A 151 18.90 23.08 -9.76
C LEU A 151 20.33 22.56 -9.94
N ILE A 152 20.73 22.20 -11.15
CA ILE A 152 22.10 21.75 -11.45
C ILE A 152 23.10 22.84 -11.07
N ASN A 153 22.86 24.09 -11.44
CA ASN A 153 23.74 25.21 -11.10
C ASN A 153 23.92 25.37 -9.58
N ILE A 154 22.84 25.25 -8.79
CA ILE A 154 22.91 25.27 -7.32
C ILE A 154 23.79 24.14 -6.80
N LEU A 155 23.61 22.93 -7.34
CA LEU A 155 24.35 21.74 -6.90
C LEU A 155 25.82 21.78 -7.31
N VAL A 156 26.15 22.20 -8.53
CA VAL A 156 27.53 22.37 -9.02
C VAL A 156 28.26 23.41 -8.19
N THR A 157 27.60 24.55 -7.90
CA THR A 157 28.19 25.59 -7.05
C THR A 157 28.48 25.07 -5.64
N ARG A 158 27.60 24.24 -5.09
CA ARG A 158 27.75 23.68 -3.74
C ARG A 158 28.79 22.56 -3.68
N PHE A 159 28.85 21.71 -4.70
CA PHE A 159 29.70 20.52 -4.75
C PHE A 159 30.69 20.61 -5.93
N PRO A 160 31.63 21.57 -5.92
CA PRO A 160 32.51 21.83 -7.06
C PRO A 160 33.48 20.68 -7.37
N THR A 161 33.65 19.73 -6.44
CA THR A 161 34.48 18.53 -6.62
C THR A 161 33.76 17.38 -7.29
N VAL A 162 32.44 17.46 -7.45
CA VAL A 162 31.63 16.43 -8.11
C VAL A 162 31.42 16.83 -9.56
N PRO A 163 31.71 15.94 -10.54
CA PRO A 163 31.46 16.22 -11.94
C PRO A 163 29.99 16.57 -12.21
N GLU A 164 29.74 17.58 -13.04
CA GLU A 164 28.38 18.02 -13.39
C GLU A 164 27.52 16.87 -13.95
N GLN A 165 28.10 16.00 -14.77
CA GLN A 165 27.42 14.82 -15.32
C GLN A 165 26.89 13.87 -14.23
N ASP A 166 27.63 13.69 -13.12
CA ASP A 166 27.20 12.84 -12.01
C ASP A 166 26.10 13.51 -11.18
N ILE A 167 26.14 14.84 -11.05
CA ILE A 167 25.05 15.63 -10.46
C ILE A 167 23.77 15.49 -11.30
N GLU A 168 23.87 15.60 -12.63
CA GLU A 168 22.74 15.40 -13.53
C GLU A 168 22.13 14.00 -13.39
N ALA A 169 22.98 12.96 -13.33
CA ALA A 169 22.56 11.58 -13.13
C ALA A 169 21.85 11.39 -11.77
N ALA A 170 22.36 12.01 -10.70
CA ALA A 170 21.73 11.99 -9.37
C ALA A 170 20.35 12.66 -9.37
N VAL A 171 20.22 13.81 -10.03
CA VAL A 171 18.93 14.51 -10.20
C VAL A 171 17.93 13.63 -10.96
N GLU A 172 18.34 13.01 -12.06
CA GLU A 172 17.45 12.16 -12.86
C GLU A 172 17.01 10.91 -12.10
N LYS A 173 17.96 10.21 -11.45
CA LYS A 173 17.69 9.03 -10.61
C LYS A 173 16.69 9.33 -9.50
N SER A 174 16.80 10.50 -8.86
CA SER A 174 15.87 10.92 -7.80
C SER A 174 14.41 11.03 -8.27
N ARG A 175 14.20 11.28 -9.57
CA ARG A 175 12.89 11.51 -10.19
C ARG A 175 12.24 10.24 -10.74
N ALA A 176 13.03 9.23 -11.13
CA ALA A 176 12.61 8.07 -11.93
C ALA A 176 11.48 7.18 -11.36
N LEU A 177 11.13 7.29 -10.07
CA LEU A 177 10.14 6.40 -9.42
C LEU A 177 8.65 6.77 -9.64
N SER A 178 8.30 7.78 -10.45
CA SER A 178 6.89 8.13 -10.74
C SER A 178 6.76 9.04 -11.97
N ALA A 179 5.73 8.82 -12.80
CA ALA A 179 5.41 9.61 -14.01
C ALA A 179 4.97 11.07 -13.75
N ASN A 180 5.27 11.65 -12.58
CA ASN A 180 4.84 12.99 -12.22
C ASN A 180 5.88 14.03 -12.67
N ARG A 181 5.47 14.92 -13.58
CA ARG A 181 6.28 15.95 -14.25
C ARG A 181 6.79 17.07 -13.31
N ASP A 182 6.35 17.06 -12.05
CA ASP A 182 6.47 18.17 -11.11
C ASP A 182 7.67 18.07 -10.13
N ARG A 183 8.55 17.08 -10.28
CA ARG A 183 9.58 16.79 -9.25
C ARG A 183 10.79 17.74 -9.26
N THR A 184 11.21 18.26 -10.41
CA THR A 184 12.40 19.14 -10.48
C THR A 184 12.14 20.49 -9.85
N ALA A 185 11.00 21.11 -10.18
CA ALA A 185 10.58 22.35 -9.55
C ALA A 185 10.49 22.19 -8.03
N ARG A 186 9.99 21.03 -7.56
CA ARG A 186 9.99 20.70 -6.14
C ARG A 186 11.39 20.70 -5.54
N LEU A 187 12.33 19.96 -6.14
CA LEU A 187 13.71 19.87 -5.66
C LEU A 187 14.40 21.23 -5.69
N LEU A 188 14.24 22.00 -6.77
CA LEU A 188 14.75 23.36 -6.87
C LEU A 188 14.26 24.21 -5.69
N MET A 189 12.95 24.27 -5.46
CA MET A 189 12.39 25.06 -4.36
C MET A 189 12.79 24.54 -2.98
N GLU A 190 12.91 23.22 -2.80
CA GLU A 190 13.43 22.62 -1.57
C GLU A 190 14.90 23.01 -1.32
N CYS A 191 15.74 23.03 -2.37
CA CYS A 191 17.13 23.47 -2.29
C CYS A 191 17.25 24.98 -2.03
N GLU A 192 16.48 25.81 -2.74
CA GLU A 192 16.42 27.27 -2.53
C GLU A 192 15.92 27.62 -1.12
N ALA A 193 14.99 26.85 -0.57
CA ALA A 193 14.35 27.17 0.71
C ALA A 193 15.11 26.63 1.92
N PHE A 194 15.65 25.41 1.83
CA PHE A 194 16.14 24.66 2.98
C PHE A 194 17.46 23.91 2.71
N GLY A 195 18.01 24.00 1.49
CA GLY A 195 19.15 23.20 1.05
C GLY A 195 20.32 23.23 2.02
N ASP A 196 20.74 24.42 2.45
CA ASP A 196 21.86 24.56 3.40
C ASP A 196 21.65 23.78 4.69
N THR A 197 20.45 23.87 5.27
CA THR A 197 20.11 23.15 6.50
C THR A 197 19.95 21.65 6.28
N TRP A 198 19.30 21.23 5.19
CA TRP A 198 19.03 19.83 4.92
C TRP A 198 20.23 19.05 4.42
N PHE A 199 21.22 19.70 3.80
CA PHE A 199 22.48 19.06 3.47
C PHE A 199 23.31 18.75 4.72
N VAL A 200 23.14 19.53 5.81
CA VAL A 200 23.78 19.29 7.11
C VAL A 200 22.97 18.27 7.94
N ASP A 201 21.66 18.46 8.05
CA ASP A 201 20.74 17.52 8.72
C ASP A 201 19.60 17.13 7.78
N PRO A 202 19.71 15.99 7.06
CA PRO A 202 18.69 15.58 6.10
C PRO A 202 17.45 14.97 6.76
N ALA A 203 17.41 14.78 8.08
CA ALA A 203 16.28 14.13 8.74
C ALA A 203 14.91 14.81 8.49
N PRO A 204 14.80 16.16 8.42
CA PRO A 204 13.55 16.84 8.11
C PRO A 204 13.23 16.93 6.61
N ALA A 205 14.15 16.51 5.74
CA ALA A 205 14.05 16.70 4.29
C ALA A 205 12.95 15.87 3.64
N SER A 206 12.51 16.25 2.44
CA SER A 206 11.49 15.46 1.74
C SER A 206 12.03 14.08 1.33
N ALA A 207 11.15 13.10 1.10
CA ALA A 207 11.57 11.80 0.57
C ALA A 207 12.14 11.91 -0.86
N LEU A 208 11.86 13.02 -1.57
CA LEU A 208 12.46 13.30 -2.88
C LEU A 208 13.88 13.84 -2.70
N PHE A 209 14.08 14.81 -1.80
CA PHE A 209 15.38 15.35 -1.45
C PHE A 209 16.31 14.27 -0.88
N SER A 210 15.82 13.38 -0.01
CA SER A 210 16.63 12.27 0.52
C SER A 210 17.20 11.37 -0.59
N ARG A 211 16.47 11.17 -1.70
CA ARG A 211 17.01 10.39 -2.84
C ARG A 211 18.06 11.17 -3.63
N LEU A 212 17.87 12.48 -3.78
CA LEU A 212 18.89 13.35 -4.37
C LEU A 212 20.15 13.33 -3.49
N TYR A 213 19.99 13.43 -2.18
CA TYR A 213 21.08 13.35 -1.19
C TYR A 213 21.86 12.04 -1.31
N ASP A 214 21.16 10.90 -1.36
CA ASP A 214 21.79 9.59 -1.59
C ASP A 214 22.53 9.54 -2.93
N GLY A 215 21.92 10.05 -4.01
CA GLY A 215 22.54 10.10 -5.34
C GLY A 215 23.79 10.98 -5.40
N LEU A 216 23.78 12.14 -4.73
CA LEU A 216 24.94 13.02 -4.64
C LEU A 216 26.07 12.37 -3.83
N ARG A 217 25.74 11.62 -2.76
CA ARG A 217 26.73 10.84 -2.00
C ARG A 217 27.36 9.74 -2.83
N GLU A 218 26.55 9.00 -3.59
CA GLU A 218 27.05 7.99 -4.53
C GLU A 218 27.95 8.61 -5.61
N ALA A 219 27.67 9.86 -6.02
CA ALA A 219 28.49 10.66 -6.94
C ALA A 219 29.77 11.25 -6.28
N GLY A 220 30.01 11.02 -4.99
CA GLY A 220 31.23 11.48 -4.30
C GLY A 220 31.11 12.86 -3.63
N ALA A 221 29.90 13.42 -3.48
CA ALA A 221 29.71 14.62 -2.67
C ALA A 221 30.11 14.34 -1.20
N ALA A 222 30.84 15.27 -0.59
CA ALA A 222 31.23 15.21 0.82
C ALA A 222 30.01 15.46 1.73
N LEU A 223 29.21 14.43 1.94
CA LEU A 223 27.96 14.42 2.70
C LEU A 223 27.90 13.21 3.64
N ASP A 224 27.43 13.44 4.86
CA ASP A 224 27.29 12.42 5.90
C ASP A 224 26.27 11.32 5.55
N GLU A 225 26.34 10.18 6.24
CA GLU A 225 25.33 9.13 6.05
C GLU A 225 23.98 9.54 6.64
N PRO A 226 22.90 9.59 5.83
CA PRO A 226 21.62 10.05 6.32
C PRO A 226 21.06 9.01 7.31
N LEU A 227 20.70 9.49 8.49
CA LEU A 227 20.16 8.66 9.55
C LEU A 227 18.64 8.73 9.57
N CYS A 228 17.99 7.60 9.89
CA CYS A 228 16.56 7.58 10.13
C CYS A 228 16.19 8.60 11.23
N GLY A 229 15.25 9.51 10.95
CA GLY A 229 14.83 10.54 11.90
C GLY A 229 14.30 10.02 13.23
N HIS A 230 13.92 8.73 13.28
CA HIS A 230 13.36 8.06 14.46
C HIS A 230 14.37 7.15 15.17
N CYS A 231 14.89 6.12 14.49
CA CYS A 231 15.80 5.16 15.13
C CYS A 231 17.29 5.53 15.03
N LYS A 232 17.62 6.63 14.32
CA LYS A 232 18.99 7.12 14.09
C LYS A 232 19.93 6.08 13.47
N GLN A 233 19.38 5.05 12.84
CA GLN A 233 20.15 4.04 12.11
C GLN A 233 20.30 4.45 10.65
N PRO A 234 21.45 4.18 10.03
CA PRO A 234 21.63 4.35 8.59
C PRO A 234 20.81 3.32 7.81
N GLY A 235 20.61 3.59 6.52
CA GLY A 235 19.98 2.68 5.56
C GLY A 235 18.91 3.36 4.70
N PRO A 236 18.13 2.59 3.90
CA PRO A 236 17.20 3.19 2.93
C PRO A 236 16.08 4.01 3.58
N LEU A 237 16.09 5.33 3.35
CA LEU A 237 15.12 6.29 3.89
C LEU A 237 14.09 6.72 2.84
N GLY A 238 13.17 5.81 2.50
CA GLY A 238 12.15 6.05 1.47
C GLY A 238 10.82 6.61 1.95
N SER A 239 10.63 6.78 3.26
CA SER A 239 9.32 7.06 3.88
C SER A 239 9.40 8.28 4.80
N ARG A 240 8.25 8.95 5.04
CA ARG A 240 8.14 10.05 6.02
C ARG A 240 7.14 9.72 7.11
N ARG A 241 7.48 10.09 8.35
CA ARG A 241 6.63 10.00 9.54
C ARG A 241 6.87 11.23 10.40
N GLU A 242 5.78 11.90 10.79
CA GLU A 242 5.83 13.07 11.69
C GLU A 242 6.82 14.15 11.21
N GLY A 243 6.85 14.38 9.90
CA GLY A 243 7.73 15.40 9.31
C GLY A 243 9.18 14.97 9.07
N LEU A 244 9.59 13.77 9.47
CA LEU A 244 10.96 13.27 9.30
C LEU A 244 11.05 12.12 8.31
N ILE A 245 12.14 12.02 7.54
CA ILE A 245 12.46 10.81 6.78
C ILE A 245 12.78 9.67 7.74
N CYS A 246 12.35 8.48 7.37
CA CYS A 246 12.49 7.31 8.22
C CYS A 246 12.62 6.02 7.41
N CYS A 247 13.24 5.04 8.04
CA CYS A 247 13.33 3.70 7.48
C CYS A 247 11.95 3.02 7.47
N ARG A 248 11.80 1.99 6.63
CA ARG A 248 10.55 1.22 6.50
C ARG A 248 10.05 0.64 7.83
N LYS A 249 10.96 0.30 8.76
CA LYS A 249 10.61 -0.24 10.07
C LYS A 249 9.92 0.82 10.94
N CYS A 250 10.51 2.00 11.06
CA CYS A 250 9.92 3.13 11.81
C CYS A 250 8.63 3.61 11.17
N TYR A 251 8.56 3.65 9.83
CA TYR A 251 7.32 3.96 9.13
C TYR A 251 6.20 2.99 9.51
N ARG A 252 6.46 1.67 9.46
CA ARG A 252 5.47 0.65 9.85
C ARG A 252 5.06 0.76 11.31
N ALA A 253 6.02 0.99 12.22
CA ALA A 253 5.76 1.14 13.64
C ALA A 253 4.80 2.30 13.93
N GLY A 254 4.97 3.44 13.25
CA GLY A 254 4.07 4.59 13.39
C GLY A 254 2.68 4.40 12.77
N HIS A 255 2.40 3.27 12.11
CA HIS A 255 1.10 2.95 11.52
C HIS A 255 0.46 1.70 12.17
N LEU A 256 0.98 1.26 13.32
CA LEU A 256 0.32 0.24 14.12
C LEU A 256 -0.90 0.86 14.81
N SER A 257 -1.91 0.04 15.07
CA SER A 257 -3.06 0.40 15.88
C SER A 257 -3.51 -0.82 16.68
N PRO A 258 -4.21 -0.64 17.81
CA PRO A 258 -4.77 -1.76 18.56
C PRO A 258 -5.68 -2.60 17.66
N CYS A 259 -5.46 -3.91 17.67
CA CYS A 259 -6.36 -4.86 17.03
C CYS A 259 -7.60 -5.05 17.90
N ASP A 260 -8.79 -4.85 17.34
CA ASP A 260 -10.04 -5.02 18.10
C ASP A 260 -10.33 -6.50 18.45
N GLY A 261 -9.64 -7.44 17.82
CA GLY A 261 -9.79 -8.88 18.10
C GLY A 261 -8.85 -9.41 19.20
N CYS A 262 -7.59 -8.98 19.23
CA CYS A 262 -6.59 -9.50 20.18
C CYS A 262 -5.96 -8.43 21.09
N GLY A 263 -6.30 -7.15 20.93
CA GLY A 263 -5.78 -6.02 21.70
C GLY A 263 -4.35 -5.58 21.33
N GLU A 264 -3.56 -6.42 20.67
CA GLU A 264 -2.16 -6.13 20.33
C GLU A 264 -2.00 -4.99 19.31
N GLU A 265 -0.95 -4.18 19.48
CA GLU A 265 -0.55 -3.18 18.48
C GLU A 265 -0.05 -3.85 17.20
N ALA A 266 -0.82 -3.73 16.12
CA ALA A 266 -0.53 -4.37 14.86
C ALA A 266 -0.92 -3.51 13.65
N GLY A 267 -0.39 -3.83 12.49
CA GLY A 267 -0.92 -3.31 11.24
C GLY A 267 -2.31 -3.89 11.02
N ILE A 268 -3.33 -3.02 10.98
CA ILE A 268 -4.70 -3.43 10.70
C ILE A 268 -4.79 -3.84 9.22
N GLU A 269 -5.01 -5.13 9.00
CA GLU A 269 -5.10 -5.70 7.66
C GLU A 269 -6.53 -5.57 7.12
N ARG A 270 -7.52 -5.85 7.95
CA ARG A 270 -8.92 -5.92 7.55
C ARG A 270 -9.77 -5.08 8.49
N ARG A 271 -10.67 -4.27 7.92
CA ARG A 271 -11.78 -3.64 8.65
C ARG A 271 -13.09 -4.35 8.35
N GLN A 272 -13.81 -4.71 9.39
CA GLN A 272 -15.13 -5.32 9.37
C GLN A 272 -16.23 -4.26 9.12
N PRO A 273 -17.47 -4.67 8.77
CA PRO A 273 -18.55 -3.73 8.50
C PRO A 273 -18.95 -2.84 9.68
N ASP A 274 -18.84 -3.36 10.90
CA ASP A 274 -19.06 -2.64 12.17
C ASP A 274 -17.93 -1.63 12.50
N GLY A 275 -16.88 -1.56 11.69
CA GLY A 275 -15.71 -0.70 11.90
C GLY A 275 -14.52 -1.41 12.56
N THR A 276 -14.73 -2.62 13.09
CA THR A 276 -13.72 -3.43 13.81
C THR A 276 -12.49 -3.66 12.93
N GLY A 277 -11.33 -3.18 13.36
CA GLY A 277 -10.04 -3.34 12.73
C GLY A 277 -9.31 -4.58 13.27
N LEU A 278 -9.04 -5.54 12.39
CA LEU A 278 -8.33 -6.77 12.71
C LEU A 278 -6.93 -6.80 12.11
N CYS A 279 -5.99 -7.28 12.92
CA CYS A 279 -4.64 -7.64 12.47
C CYS A 279 -4.68 -8.92 11.64
N GLN A 280 -3.59 -9.22 10.92
CA GLN A 280 -3.48 -10.43 10.09
C GLN A 280 -3.79 -11.72 10.84
N HIS A 281 -3.32 -11.83 12.08
CA HIS A 281 -3.54 -13.03 12.88
C HIS A 281 -5.04 -13.25 13.14
N CYS A 282 -5.74 -12.22 13.62
CA CYS A 282 -7.18 -12.29 13.85
C CYS A 282 -7.96 -12.47 12.55
N THR A 283 -7.57 -11.80 11.46
CA THR A 283 -8.17 -11.99 10.14
C THR A 283 -8.11 -13.46 9.72
N ASN A 284 -6.94 -14.11 9.85
CA ASN A 284 -6.76 -15.51 9.47
C ASN A 284 -7.64 -16.50 10.27
N HIS A 285 -8.16 -16.11 11.44
CA HIS A 285 -9.08 -16.94 12.22
C HIS A 285 -10.55 -16.75 11.85
N LEU A 286 -10.87 -15.79 10.98
CA LEU A 286 -12.23 -15.62 10.51
C LEU A 286 -12.63 -16.84 9.66
N ALA A 287 -13.87 -17.29 9.85
CA ALA A 287 -14.41 -18.46 9.16
C ALA A 287 -14.40 -18.32 7.63
N ASP A 288 -14.36 -17.09 7.09
CA ASP A 288 -14.28 -16.85 5.66
C ASP A 288 -12.86 -16.91 5.07
N GLU A 289 -11.80 -16.93 5.89
CA GLU A 289 -10.42 -17.05 5.42
C GLU A 289 -9.94 -18.50 5.26
N SER A 290 -10.65 -19.47 5.82
CA SER A 290 -10.36 -20.90 5.65
C SER A 290 -11.53 -21.66 4.99
N ALA A 291 -11.19 -22.63 4.14
CA ALA A 291 -12.17 -23.52 3.52
C ALA A 291 -11.49 -24.84 3.12
N ALA A 292 -12.30 -25.85 2.78
CA ALA A 292 -11.81 -27.04 2.12
C ALA A 292 -11.26 -26.65 0.74
N CYS A 293 -9.99 -26.97 0.48
CA CYS A 293 -9.36 -26.64 -0.80
C CYS A 293 -9.99 -27.45 -1.94
N SER A 294 -10.36 -26.82 -3.05
CA SER A 294 -10.95 -27.50 -4.22
C SER A 294 -10.00 -28.50 -4.90
N VAL A 295 -8.68 -28.40 -4.65
CA VAL A 295 -7.66 -29.28 -5.24
C VAL A 295 -7.32 -30.46 -4.33
N CYS A 296 -7.07 -30.21 -3.03
CA CYS A 296 -6.60 -31.24 -2.11
C CYS A 296 -7.60 -31.65 -1.02
N GLY A 297 -8.78 -31.03 -0.96
CA GLY A 297 -9.84 -31.31 0.02
C GLY A 297 -9.56 -30.83 1.45
N HIS A 298 -8.30 -30.56 1.83
CA HIS A 298 -7.96 -30.16 3.19
C HIS A 298 -8.48 -28.76 3.56
N HIS A 299 -8.99 -28.63 4.78
CA HIS A 299 -9.40 -27.34 5.35
C HIS A 299 -8.17 -26.51 5.72
N ARG A 300 -7.93 -25.41 5.00
CA ARG A 300 -6.75 -24.55 5.14
C ARG A 300 -7.10 -23.08 4.86
N LEU A 301 -6.18 -22.18 5.22
CA LEU A 301 -6.22 -20.79 4.77
C LEU A 301 -6.20 -20.72 3.24
N ILE A 302 -7.10 -19.90 2.69
CA ILE A 302 -7.32 -19.79 1.25
C ILE A 302 -6.42 -18.70 0.66
N ALA A 303 -5.54 -19.10 -0.25
CA ALA A 303 -4.59 -18.20 -0.89
C ALA A 303 -5.11 -17.62 -2.20
N ALA A 304 -6.07 -18.29 -2.86
CA ALA A 304 -6.77 -17.79 -4.03
C ALA A 304 -8.19 -18.34 -4.04
N ARG A 305 -9.13 -17.56 -4.56
CA ARG A 305 -10.49 -18.02 -4.86
C ARG A 305 -10.61 -18.02 -6.39
N THR A 306 -10.74 -19.20 -6.99
CA THR A 306 -10.89 -19.40 -8.45
C THR A 306 -12.33 -19.81 -8.77
N PRO A 307 -12.76 -19.80 -10.05
CA PRO A 307 -14.09 -20.27 -10.43
C PRO A 307 -14.38 -21.71 -9.98
N GLU A 308 -13.36 -22.58 -9.94
CA GLU A 308 -13.44 -23.98 -9.53
C GLU A 308 -13.43 -24.15 -8.00
N GLY A 309 -13.27 -23.06 -7.25
CA GLY A 309 -13.35 -23.03 -5.79
C GLY A 309 -12.12 -22.44 -5.10
N PRO A 310 -12.08 -22.51 -3.76
CA PRO A 310 -11.00 -21.94 -2.97
C PRO A 310 -9.74 -22.83 -3.01
N VAL A 311 -8.57 -22.21 -3.24
CA VAL A 311 -7.29 -22.90 -3.39
C VAL A 311 -6.33 -22.47 -2.27
N CYS A 312 -5.78 -23.46 -1.55
CA CYS A 312 -4.77 -23.20 -0.51
C CYS A 312 -3.41 -22.78 -1.13
N SER A 313 -2.53 -22.16 -0.34
CA SER A 313 -1.25 -21.64 -0.83
C SER A 313 -0.34 -22.70 -1.47
N THR A 314 -0.37 -23.93 -0.93
CA THR A 314 0.38 -25.07 -1.47
C THR A 314 -0.13 -25.45 -2.86
N CYS A 315 -1.44 -25.72 -2.99
CA CYS A 315 -2.04 -26.07 -4.26
C CYS A 315 -1.91 -24.95 -5.28
N ARG A 316 -2.08 -23.68 -4.86
CA ARG A 316 -1.89 -22.52 -5.73
C ARG A 316 -0.47 -22.46 -6.33
N THR A 317 0.54 -22.82 -5.55
CA THR A 317 1.92 -22.88 -6.05
C THR A 317 2.10 -24.07 -6.99
N ASN A 318 1.50 -25.23 -6.67
CA ASN A 318 1.62 -26.44 -7.47
C ASN A 318 0.91 -26.36 -8.84
N LEU A 319 -0.14 -25.55 -8.95
CA LEU A 319 -0.88 -25.33 -10.19
C LEU A 319 -0.15 -24.45 -11.21
N ARG A 320 0.94 -23.77 -10.83
CA ARG A 320 1.68 -22.88 -11.74
C ARG A 320 2.96 -23.56 -12.19
N THR A 321 2.87 -24.34 -13.26
CA THR A 321 4.01 -24.99 -13.91
C THR A 321 4.72 -24.01 -14.85
N ASP A 322 6.04 -24.17 -14.94
CA ASP A 322 6.90 -23.46 -15.88
C ASP A 322 8.22 -24.23 -16.04
N LEU A 323 9.03 -23.83 -17.02
CA LEU A 323 10.42 -24.28 -17.12
C LEU A 323 11.26 -23.64 -16.02
N CYS A 324 11.88 -24.47 -15.18
CA CYS A 324 12.78 -23.95 -14.15
C CYS A 324 14.05 -23.37 -14.79
N THR A 325 14.40 -22.13 -14.47
CA THR A 325 15.60 -21.46 -15.03
C THR A 325 16.93 -22.04 -14.54
N ILE A 326 16.91 -22.95 -13.55
CA ILE A 326 18.11 -23.60 -13.01
C ILE A 326 18.33 -24.99 -13.64
N CYS A 327 17.29 -25.83 -13.67
CA CYS A 327 17.42 -27.22 -14.14
C CYS A 327 16.76 -27.47 -15.49
N ALA A 328 16.13 -26.46 -16.09
CA ALA A 328 15.41 -26.52 -17.36
C ALA A 328 14.27 -27.57 -17.43
N LYS A 329 13.83 -28.11 -16.29
CA LYS A 329 12.71 -29.06 -16.23
C LYS A 329 11.39 -28.33 -16.03
N GLU A 330 10.37 -28.78 -16.75
CA GLU A 330 8.99 -28.36 -16.50
C GLU A 330 8.52 -28.92 -15.16
N ALA A 331 8.15 -28.03 -14.26
CA ALA A 331 7.73 -28.39 -12.91
C ALA A 331 6.92 -27.25 -12.30
N PRO A 332 6.23 -27.49 -11.17
CA PRO A 332 5.65 -26.41 -10.40
C PRO A 332 6.73 -25.41 -9.95
N CYS A 333 6.62 -24.20 -10.47
CA CYS A 333 7.62 -23.17 -10.31
C CYS A 333 7.08 -22.02 -9.46
N ARG A 334 7.92 -21.58 -8.52
CA ARG A 334 7.70 -20.29 -7.88
C ARG A 334 8.02 -19.22 -8.92
N PHE A 335 7.18 -18.18 -8.99
CA PHE A 335 7.31 -17.10 -9.97
C PHE A 335 7.20 -17.55 -11.44
N ALA A 336 6.45 -18.63 -11.72
CA ALA A 336 6.08 -19.05 -13.08
C ALA A 336 5.56 -17.88 -13.94
N GLY A 337 6.01 -17.80 -15.19
CA GLY A 337 5.80 -16.73 -16.16
C GLY A 337 6.79 -15.57 -16.04
N SER A 338 7.94 -15.78 -15.38
CA SER A 338 8.99 -14.75 -15.22
C SER A 338 10.37 -15.38 -15.33
N GLU A 339 11.38 -14.56 -15.61
CA GLU A 339 12.80 -14.97 -15.64
C GLU A 339 13.32 -15.51 -14.29
N ALA A 340 12.55 -15.35 -13.21
CA ALA A 340 12.86 -15.88 -11.89
C ALA A 340 12.17 -17.22 -11.59
N ALA A 341 11.61 -17.91 -12.60
CA ALA A 341 10.90 -19.16 -12.43
C ALA A 341 11.81 -20.28 -11.89
N ILE A 342 11.50 -20.78 -10.68
CA ILE A 342 12.32 -21.79 -10.00
C ILE A 342 11.46 -22.90 -9.40
N CYS A 343 11.78 -24.16 -9.72
CA CYS A 343 11.06 -25.30 -9.18
C CYS A 343 11.33 -25.49 -7.67
N LEU A 344 10.39 -26.14 -6.98
CA LEU A 344 10.49 -26.34 -5.52
C LEU A 344 11.74 -27.11 -5.10
N THR A 345 12.20 -28.05 -5.92
CA THR A 345 13.42 -28.84 -5.68
C THR A 345 14.65 -27.98 -5.76
N CYS A 346 14.90 -27.30 -6.89
CA CYS A 346 16.06 -26.42 -7.05
C CYS A 346 16.06 -25.31 -5.99
N ARG A 347 14.89 -24.75 -5.65
CA ARG A 347 14.78 -23.78 -4.56
C ARG A 347 15.14 -24.37 -3.19
N SER A 348 14.79 -25.62 -2.93
CA SER A 348 15.18 -26.30 -1.69
C SER A 348 16.68 -26.55 -1.66
N THR A 349 17.28 -26.91 -2.79
CA THR A 349 18.73 -27.13 -2.93
C THR A 349 19.51 -25.84 -2.74
N GLN A 350 19.09 -24.73 -3.35
CA GLN A 350 19.71 -23.41 -3.16
C GLN A 350 19.66 -22.88 -1.73
N ARG A 351 18.89 -23.52 -0.84
CA ARG A 351 18.86 -23.17 0.58
C ARG A 351 19.94 -23.89 1.37
N TYR A 352 20.65 -24.85 0.81
CA TYR A 352 21.81 -25.45 1.48
C TYR A 352 23.01 -24.52 1.37
N ASP A 353 23.62 -24.24 2.51
CA ASP A 353 24.81 -23.43 2.63
C ASP A 353 25.51 -23.74 3.96
N HIS A 354 26.74 -23.27 4.09
CA HIS A 354 27.50 -23.35 5.32
C HIS A 354 26.94 -22.38 6.36
N CYS A 355 26.51 -22.90 7.51
CA CYS A 355 26.00 -22.03 8.56
C CYS A 355 27.14 -21.22 9.19
N ARG A 356 27.07 -19.89 9.11
CA ARG A 356 28.10 -19.00 9.69
C ARG A 356 28.32 -19.13 11.21
N VAL A 357 27.41 -19.79 11.93
CA VAL A 357 27.44 -19.92 13.40
C VAL A 357 28.03 -21.26 13.83
N CYS A 358 27.56 -22.36 13.25
CA CYS A 358 28.00 -23.71 13.62
C CYS A 358 28.93 -24.38 12.61
N GLY A 359 29.18 -23.74 11.47
CA GLY A 359 30.07 -24.25 10.43
C GLY A 359 29.60 -25.56 9.78
N ASN A 360 28.31 -25.86 9.78
CA ASN A 360 27.79 -27.07 9.17
C ASN A 360 26.95 -26.75 7.94
N ASP A 361 27.04 -27.62 6.93
CA ASP A 361 26.23 -27.54 5.72
C ASP A 361 24.80 -27.96 6.02
N ARG A 362 23.90 -26.98 5.96
CA ARG A 362 22.51 -27.13 6.37
C ARG A 362 21.62 -26.29 5.50
N LYS A 363 20.31 -26.54 5.57
CA LYS A 363 19.32 -25.57 5.07
C LYS A 363 19.44 -24.27 5.89
N CYS A 364 19.97 -23.25 5.24
CA CYS A 364 20.23 -21.94 5.81
C CYS A 364 19.18 -20.92 5.33
N ARG A 365 18.76 -20.05 6.26
CA ARG A 365 18.16 -18.76 5.89
C ARG A 365 19.28 -17.89 5.32
N PHE A 366 18.98 -17.14 4.26
CA PHE A 366 19.95 -16.28 3.57
C PHE A 366 21.16 -17.05 2.99
N ALA A 367 20.94 -18.29 2.53
CA ALA A 367 21.93 -19.05 1.78
C ALA A 367 22.48 -18.25 0.58
N GLY A 368 23.77 -18.40 0.28
CA GLY A 368 24.51 -17.62 -0.72
C GLY A 368 24.93 -16.23 -0.24
N THR A 369 24.83 -15.95 1.08
CA THR A 369 25.22 -14.66 1.65
C THR A 369 26.04 -14.83 2.93
N PRO A 370 26.84 -13.83 3.34
CA PRO A 370 27.53 -13.84 4.64
C PRO A 370 26.60 -13.95 5.88
N GLN A 371 25.28 -13.88 5.67
CA GLN A 371 24.27 -14.00 6.72
C GLN A 371 23.65 -15.41 6.78
N ALA A 372 24.17 -16.37 6.02
CA ALA A 372 23.71 -17.75 6.01
C ALA A 372 23.68 -18.36 7.42
N ILE A 373 22.48 -18.71 7.87
CA ILE A 373 22.26 -19.26 9.22
C ILE A 373 21.23 -20.37 9.20
N CYS A 374 21.59 -21.54 9.75
CA CYS A 374 20.67 -22.67 9.84
C CYS A 374 19.57 -22.40 10.88
N GLU A 375 18.44 -23.10 10.75
CA GLU A 375 17.29 -22.91 11.63
C GLU A 375 17.61 -23.14 13.11
N GLN A 376 18.44 -24.13 13.43
CA GLN A 376 18.85 -24.41 14.81
C GLN A 376 19.65 -23.27 15.43
N CYS A 377 20.59 -22.68 14.68
CA CYS A 377 21.40 -21.56 15.16
C CYS A 377 20.60 -20.25 15.19
N ALA A 378 19.64 -20.07 14.28
CA ALA A 378 18.76 -18.91 14.26
C ALA A 378 17.76 -18.92 15.44
N ASN A 379 17.33 -20.11 15.85
CA ASN A 379 16.35 -20.33 16.91
C ASN A 379 16.99 -20.99 18.15
N ARG A 380 18.22 -20.60 18.51
CA ARG A 380 18.95 -21.17 19.64
C ARG A 380 18.10 -21.03 20.91
N ARG A 381 18.01 -22.13 21.67
CA ARG A 381 17.30 -22.17 22.94
C ARG A 381 18.28 -22.45 24.08
N GLU A 382 18.12 -21.74 25.19
CA GLU A 382 18.91 -21.93 26.41
C GLU A 382 17.98 -21.99 27.63
N PRO A 383 18.39 -22.69 28.70
CA PRO A 383 17.66 -22.68 29.96
C PRO A 383 17.62 -21.26 30.53
N CYS A 384 16.41 -20.79 30.87
CA CYS A 384 16.23 -19.52 31.55
C CYS A 384 16.87 -19.58 32.94
N LEU A 385 17.75 -18.62 33.25
CA LEU A 385 18.42 -18.54 34.56
C LEU A 385 17.45 -18.35 35.75
N VAL A 386 16.22 -17.89 35.49
CA VAL A 386 15.21 -17.64 36.53
C VAL A 386 14.31 -18.85 36.78
N CYS A 387 13.86 -19.53 35.73
CA CYS A 387 12.86 -20.60 35.86
C CYS A 387 13.32 -21.98 35.34
N GLY A 388 14.57 -22.09 34.86
CA GLY A 388 15.14 -23.34 34.33
C GLY A 388 14.57 -23.80 32.98
N GLN A 389 13.46 -23.22 32.51
CA GLN A 389 12.82 -23.64 31.26
C GLN A 389 13.67 -23.25 30.04
N THR A 390 13.86 -24.20 29.12
CA THR A 390 14.54 -23.98 27.84
C THR A 390 13.73 -23.05 26.93
N ARG A 391 14.20 -21.82 26.75
CA ARG A 391 13.53 -20.75 25.99
C ARG A 391 14.37 -20.28 24.82
N LEU A 392 13.70 -19.75 23.81
CA LEU A 392 14.36 -19.14 22.66
C LEU A 392 15.09 -17.87 23.09
N ILE A 393 16.37 -17.76 22.73
CA ILE A 393 17.15 -16.56 22.99
C ILE A 393 16.78 -15.53 21.92
N ARG A 394 16.08 -14.46 22.30
CA ARG A 394 15.93 -13.31 21.40
C ARG A 394 17.28 -12.62 21.33
N ARG A 395 17.91 -12.57 20.15
CA ARG A 395 19.10 -11.73 19.92
C ARG A 395 18.73 -10.27 20.24
N ARG A 396 19.56 -9.59 21.04
CA ARG A 396 19.51 -8.14 21.23
C ARG A 396 19.86 -7.43 19.94
#